data_AF-A0A7Y6E2Z9-F1
#
_entry.id   AF-A0A7Y6E2Z9-F1
#
_cell.length_a   1.000
_cell.length_b   1.000
_cell.length_c   1.000
_cell.angle_alpha   90.00
_cell.angle_beta   90.00
_cell.angle_gamma   90.00
#
_symmetry.space_group_name_H-M   'P 1'
#
loop_
_entity.id
_entity.type
_entity.pdbx_description
1 polymer ?
#
loop_
_entity_poly.entity_id
_entity_poly.type
_entity_poly.pdbx_seq_one_letter_code
_entity_poly.pdbx_strand_id
1 'polypeptide(L)'
;MGVDRLNTWTLEELPRLNRAVLFDGAHCQSLVDALRAEVLSQLALDPAVYGPREAQQVTVLMGMWGSACVRHFVEQGQVPVYDTGGLFAQLQVHGRPFRTYLSEVADRSGVGHPDRDTYVSYFHWNPPTVHVRWDGQEWTVPGVFGDGRARTYTGDPRERELLGFVKSAEAVELAANDLVEPLLDDAVPAAEWRERMTAAAGLLNAVHRLFAAFTRTPAERRMSPEFFTDTWRQFTNHWEPGDYPPSGAADTEFIARDLILGLDVPDYLSYVRRLFPAFLPDGRQRLIRLMGATPLPELVLKRAGVSHDALAAASPDELTALARAHPEVAACYLLLAENVRVATAHLNFARRFVFDLRRTRDAHGAPDTVVMSSRIGSTGIRESFMDELKNARRRHPLTAFEQCRRPELTTIAAAAPHPDLTD
;
A
#
# COMPACT_ATOMS: atom_id res chain seq x y z
N MET A 1 -31.72 -0.61 11.60
CA MET A 1 -30.85 -0.01 12.64
C MET A 1 -29.50 0.20 11.96
N GLY A 2 -28.92 1.40 12.04
CA GLY A 2 -27.89 1.86 11.07
C GLY A 2 -26.48 1.32 11.31
N VAL A 3 -25.64 1.45 10.28
CA VAL A 3 -24.20 1.12 10.28
C VAL A 3 -23.46 1.78 11.45
N ASP A 4 -23.95 2.90 11.97
CA ASP A 4 -23.40 3.62 13.12
C ASP A 4 -23.22 2.74 14.38
N ARG A 5 -24.18 1.86 14.68
CA ARG A 5 -24.07 0.98 15.86
C ARG A 5 -22.96 -0.05 15.68
N LEU A 6 -22.88 -0.66 14.50
CA LEU A 6 -21.82 -1.62 14.14
C LEU A 6 -20.45 -0.94 14.20
N ASN A 7 -20.41 0.32 13.75
CA ASN A 7 -19.23 1.14 13.77
C ASN A 7 -18.75 1.43 15.19
N THR A 8 -19.63 1.92 16.08
CA THR A 8 -19.28 2.19 17.48
C THR A 8 -18.77 0.94 18.17
N TRP A 9 -19.44 -0.20 17.98
CA TRP A 9 -18.99 -1.49 18.52
C TRP A 9 -17.58 -1.85 18.04
N THR A 10 -17.29 -1.66 16.75
CA THR A 10 -15.96 -1.93 16.18
C THR A 10 -14.88 -0.97 16.70
N LEU A 11 -15.24 0.26 17.03
CA LEU A 11 -14.30 1.26 17.57
C LEU A 11 -13.96 1.04 19.04
N GLU A 12 -14.85 0.40 19.81
CA GLU A 12 -14.77 0.33 21.27
C GLU A 12 -14.64 -1.11 21.77
N GLU A 13 -15.58 -1.97 21.41
CA GLU A 13 -15.69 -3.34 21.92
C GLU A 13 -14.73 -4.30 21.24
N LEU A 14 -14.55 -4.21 19.91
CA LEU A 14 -13.59 -5.08 19.20
C LEU A 14 -12.16 -4.92 19.77
N PRO A 15 -11.60 -3.70 19.92
CA PRO A 15 -10.36 -3.48 20.65
C PRO A 15 -10.32 -4.06 22.06
N ARG A 16 -11.38 -3.87 22.84
CA ARG A 16 -11.45 -4.34 24.23
C ARG A 16 -11.38 -5.88 24.28
N LEU A 17 -12.17 -6.55 23.45
CA LEU A 17 -12.21 -8.01 23.37
C LEU A 17 -10.90 -8.59 22.83
N ASN A 18 -10.33 -7.98 21.80
CA ASN A 18 -9.04 -8.41 21.26
C ASN A 18 -7.92 -8.30 22.30
N ARG A 19 -7.87 -7.20 23.07
CA ARG A 19 -6.91 -7.05 24.17
C ARG A 19 -7.13 -8.07 25.29
N ALA A 20 -8.38 -8.36 25.63
CA ALA A 20 -8.69 -9.36 26.65
C ALA A 20 -8.19 -10.76 26.27
N VAL A 21 -8.34 -11.15 25.00
CA VAL A 21 -7.79 -12.41 24.50
C VAL A 21 -6.27 -12.39 24.48
N LEU A 22 -5.68 -11.28 24.03
CA LEU A 22 -4.24 -11.12 23.85
C LEU A 22 -3.42 -11.05 25.14
N PHE A 23 -3.92 -10.30 26.12
CA PHE A 23 -3.13 -9.87 27.27
C PHE A 23 -3.72 -10.37 28.60
N ASP A 24 -5.02 -10.64 28.63
CA ASP A 24 -5.73 -11.03 29.85
C ASP A 24 -6.11 -12.53 29.87
N GLY A 25 -5.74 -13.28 28.83
CA GLY A 25 -5.96 -14.73 28.74
C GLY A 25 -7.42 -15.15 28.50
N ALA A 26 -8.27 -14.25 28.00
CA ALA A 26 -9.64 -14.60 27.65
C ALA A 26 -9.68 -15.63 26.51
N HIS A 27 -10.67 -16.52 26.53
CA HIS A 27 -10.86 -17.52 25.49
C HIS A 27 -11.30 -16.87 24.16
N CYS A 28 -10.82 -17.36 23.01
CA CYS A 28 -11.14 -16.82 21.68
C CYS A 28 -12.65 -16.85 21.38
N GLN A 29 -13.38 -17.81 21.95
CA GLN A 29 -14.83 -17.94 21.83
C GLN A 29 -15.58 -16.70 22.34
N SER A 30 -15.03 -15.97 23.32
CA SER A 30 -15.67 -14.75 23.85
C SER A 30 -15.88 -13.69 22.77
N LEU A 31 -14.98 -13.57 21.80
CA LEU A 31 -15.15 -12.65 20.67
C LEU A 31 -16.32 -13.10 19.76
N VAL A 32 -16.38 -14.40 19.45
CA VAL A 32 -17.45 -14.96 18.60
C VAL A 32 -18.82 -14.82 19.27
N ASP A 33 -18.90 -15.07 20.57
CA ASP A 33 -20.15 -14.96 21.32
C ASP A 33 -20.62 -13.50 21.40
N ALA A 34 -19.71 -12.55 21.64
CA ALA A 34 -20.02 -11.12 21.60
C ALA A 34 -20.49 -10.67 20.21
N LEU A 35 -19.81 -11.13 19.14
CA LEU A 35 -20.23 -10.81 17.76
C LEU A 35 -21.66 -11.28 17.50
N ARG A 36 -21.98 -12.53 17.84
CA ARG A 36 -23.34 -13.10 17.67
C ARG A 36 -24.39 -12.34 18.46
N ALA A 37 -24.10 -12.04 19.72
CA ALA A 37 -25.05 -11.40 20.63
C ALA A 37 -25.31 -9.94 20.26
N GLU A 38 -24.28 -9.20 19.82
CA GLU A 38 -24.32 -7.74 19.81
C GLU A 38 -24.36 -7.11 18.41
N VAL A 39 -23.75 -7.73 17.39
CA VAL A 39 -23.60 -7.09 16.06
C VAL A 39 -24.12 -7.90 14.88
N LEU A 40 -24.01 -9.23 14.86
CA LEU A 40 -24.44 -10.01 13.68
C LEU A 40 -25.95 -9.90 13.45
N SER A 41 -26.74 -9.85 14.53
CA SER A 41 -28.19 -9.62 14.46
C SER A 41 -28.59 -8.19 14.07
N GLN A 42 -27.64 -7.24 14.11
CA GLN A 42 -27.86 -5.83 13.78
C GLN A 42 -27.56 -5.51 12.32
N LEU A 43 -26.86 -6.41 11.60
CA LEU A 43 -26.74 -6.35 10.15
C LEU A 43 -28.13 -6.40 9.49
N ALA A 44 -28.24 -5.86 8.28
CA ALA A 44 -29.48 -5.97 7.51
C ALA A 44 -29.84 -7.45 7.27
N LEU A 45 -31.13 -7.75 7.14
CA LEU A 45 -31.54 -9.10 6.75
C LEU A 45 -31.12 -9.41 5.30
N ASP A 46 -31.36 -8.44 4.42
CA ASP A 46 -31.02 -8.48 3.01
C ASP A 46 -29.90 -7.47 2.70
N PRO A 47 -28.70 -7.91 2.28
CA PRO A 47 -27.62 -7.03 1.85
C PRO A 47 -28.00 -6.03 0.75
N ALA A 48 -29.00 -6.33 -0.08
CA ALA A 48 -29.41 -5.48 -1.18
C ALA A 48 -29.89 -4.08 -0.74
N VAL A 49 -30.28 -3.93 0.54
CA VAL A 49 -30.71 -2.64 1.10
C VAL A 49 -29.58 -1.66 1.31
N TYR A 50 -28.33 -2.12 1.39
CA TYR A 50 -27.19 -1.22 1.56
C TYR A 50 -26.92 -0.41 0.29
N GLY A 51 -26.79 0.90 0.47
CA GLY A 51 -26.18 1.74 -0.56
C GLY A 51 -24.68 1.43 -0.70
N PRO A 52 -24.02 1.82 -1.82
CA PRO A 52 -22.61 1.49 -2.05
C PRO A 52 -21.67 1.88 -0.91
N ARG A 53 -21.84 3.09 -0.35
CA ARG A 53 -21.00 3.56 0.76
C ARG A 53 -21.23 2.77 2.04
N GLU A 54 -22.47 2.45 2.37
CA GLU A 54 -22.80 1.63 3.55
C GLU A 54 -22.26 0.21 3.38
N ALA A 55 -22.36 -0.35 2.18
CA ALA A 55 -21.78 -1.65 1.86
C ALA A 55 -20.26 -1.65 2.06
N GLN A 56 -19.54 -0.62 1.57
CA GLN A 56 -18.11 -0.47 1.82
C GLN A 56 -17.79 -0.40 3.32
N GLN A 57 -18.55 0.39 4.09
CA GLN A 57 -18.38 0.46 5.55
C GLN A 57 -18.56 -0.92 6.19
N VAL A 58 -19.65 -1.62 5.88
CA VAL A 58 -19.95 -2.95 6.43
C VAL A 58 -18.87 -3.96 6.02
N THR A 59 -18.37 -3.91 4.79
CA THR A 59 -17.24 -4.73 4.33
C THR A 59 -15.98 -4.50 5.17
N VAL A 60 -15.64 -3.24 5.51
CA VAL A 60 -14.53 -2.94 6.43
C VAL A 60 -14.75 -3.60 7.79
N LEU A 61 -15.91 -3.38 8.40
CA LEU A 61 -16.19 -3.86 9.76
C LEU A 61 -16.18 -5.39 9.81
N MET A 62 -16.91 -6.05 8.91
CA MET A 62 -16.95 -7.51 8.83
C MET A 62 -15.57 -8.12 8.52
N GLY A 63 -14.80 -7.50 7.62
CA GLY A 63 -13.42 -7.90 7.35
C GLY A 63 -12.57 -7.89 8.62
N MET A 64 -12.65 -6.83 9.42
CA MET A 64 -11.91 -6.78 10.69
C MET A 64 -12.38 -7.84 11.70
N TRP A 65 -13.68 -8.10 11.79
CA TRP A 65 -14.19 -9.14 12.69
C TRP A 65 -13.70 -10.53 12.29
N GLY A 66 -13.72 -10.86 11.00
CA GLY A 66 -13.24 -12.15 10.48
C GLY A 66 -11.75 -12.35 10.78
N SER A 67 -10.91 -11.38 10.48
CA SER A 67 -9.46 -11.44 10.74
C SER A 67 -9.12 -11.55 12.23
N ALA A 68 -9.90 -10.90 13.10
CA ALA A 68 -9.76 -11.03 14.54
C ALA A 68 -10.13 -12.43 15.04
N CYS A 69 -11.24 -13.00 14.55
CA CYS A 69 -11.62 -14.37 14.88
C CYS A 69 -10.54 -15.37 14.42
N VAL A 70 -10.08 -15.29 13.17
CA VAL A 70 -9.05 -16.20 12.63
C VAL A 70 -7.78 -16.13 13.47
N ARG A 71 -7.30 -14.91 13.74
CA ARG A 71 -6.10 -14.70 14.56
C ARG A 71 -6.18 -15.44 15.89
N HIS A 72 -7.25 -15.21 16.66
CA HIS A 72 -7.34 -15.73 18.02
C HIS A 72 -7.57 -17.24 18.07
N PHE A 73 -8.36 -17.79 17.14
CA PHE A 73 -8.58 -19.24 17.07
C PHE A 73 -7.30 -19.99 16.68
N VAL A 74 -6.52 -19.44 15.75
CA VAL A 74 -5.22 -20.01 15.38
C VAL A 74 -4.20 -19.86 16.52
N GLU A 75 -4.13 -18.68 17.15
CA GLU A 75 -3.21 -18.40 18.26
C GLU A 75 -3.46 -19.31 19.47
N GLN A 76 -4.72 -19.64 19.79
CA GLN A 76 -5.09 -20.57 20.87
C GLN A 76 -5.17 -22.04 20.42
N GLY A 77 -4.70 -22.37 19.21
CA GLY A 77 -4.65 -23.75 18.70
C GLY A 77 -6.00 -24.43 18.51
N GLN A 78 -7.08 -23.65 18.40
CA GLN A 78 -8.44 -24.16 18.20
C GLN A 78 -8.69 -24.57 16.75
N VAL A 79 -7.99 -23.93 15.81
CA VAL A 79 -7.97 -24.31 14.39
C VAL A 79 -6.54 -24.22 13.87
N PRO A 80 -6.14 -25.05 12.89
CA PRO A 80 -4.84 -24.93 12.26
C PRO A 80 -4.79 -23.74 11.30
N VAL A 81 -3.60 -23.13 11.15
CA VAL A 81 -3.38 -21.95 10.28
C VAL A 81 -3.76 -22.16 8.81
N TYR A 82 -3.72 -23.41 8.32
CA TYR A 82 -4.00 -23.75 6.92
C TYR A 82 -5.45 -24.20 6.68
N ASP A 83 -6.26 -24.33 7.73
CA ASP A 83 -7.67 -24.71 7.64
C ASP A 83 -8.50 -23.94 8.68
N THR A 84 -8.83 -22.71 8.31
CA THR A 84 -9.66 -21.82 9.14
C THR A 84 -11.12 -21.77 8.68
N GLY A 85 -11.48 -22.49 7.60
CA GLY A 85 -12.83 -22.45 7.01
C GLY A 85 -13.93 -22.84 8.00
N GLY A 86 -13.67 -23.85 8.84
CA GLY A 86 -14.60 -24.30 9.88
C GLY A 86 -14.94 -23.25 10.95
N LEU A 87 -14.09 -22.23 11.14
CA LEU A 87 -14.35 -21.12 12.05
C LEU A 87 -15.58 -20.32 11.59
N PHE A 88 -15.68 -20.00 10.30
CA PHE A 88 -16.75 -19.15 9.79
C PHE A 88 -18.13 -19.82 9.83
N ALA A 89 -18.18 -21.16 9.87
CA ALA A 89 -19.44 -21.89 10.06
C ALA A 89 -20.15 -21.51 11.38
N GLN A 90 -19.37 -21.09 12.37
CA GLN A 90 -19.85 -20.64 13.68
C GLN A 90 -20.41 -19.21 13.67
N LEU A 91 -20.22 -18.45 12.59
CA LEU A 91 -20.69 -17.09 12.42
C LEU A 91 -21.84 -17.10 11.41
N GLN A 92 -23.04 -16.79 11.89
CA GLN A 92 -24.26 -16.76 11.09
C GLN A 92 -24.89 -15.37 11.18
N VAL A 93 -25.27 -14.81 10.04
CA VAL A 93 -26.00 -13.55 9.92
C VAL A 93 -27.41 -13.90 9.49
N HIS A 94 -28.38 -13.79 10.41
CA HIS A 94 -29.79 -14.16 10.15
C HIS A 94 -29.97 -15.56 9.56
N GLY A 95 -29.19 -16.53 10.04
CA GLY A 95 -29.21 -17.93 9.55
C GLY A 95 -28.43 -18.16 8.25
N ARG A 96 -27.68 -17.16 7.77
CA ARG A 96 -26.84 -17.22 6.57
C ARG A 96 -25.36 -17.30 6.95
N PRO A 97 -24.53 -18.09 6.26
CA PRO A 97 -23.09 -18.15 6.54
C PRO A 97 -22.42 -16.79 6.41
N PHE A 98 -21.54 -16.45 7.36
CA PHE A 98 -20.85 -15.15 7.42
C PHE A 98 -20.14 -14.78 6.10
N ARG A 99 -19.37 -15.70 5.51
CA ARG A 99 -18.63 -15.47 4.27
C ARG A 99 -19.56 -15.19 3.09
N THR A 100 -20.64 -15.95 2.97
CA THR A 100 -21.68 -15.72 1.95
C THR A 100 -22.33 -14.36 2.11
N TYR A 101 -22.70 -13.97 3.33
CA TYR A 101 -23.26 -12.65 3.59
C TYR A 101 -22.27 -11.53 3.27
N LEU A 102 -21.00 -11.67 3.65
CA LEU A 102 -19.94 -10.70 3.34
C LEU A 102 -19.70 -10.57 1.83
N SER A 103 -19.70 -11.68 1.07
CA SER A 103 -19.59 -11.63 -0.39
C SER A 103 -20.70 -10.80 -1.01
N GLU A 104 -21.95 -11.01 -0.58
CA GLU A 104 -23.07 -10.24 -1.10
C GLU A 104 -22.99 -8.76 -0.72
N VAL A 105 -22.57 -8.42 0.51
CA VAL A 105 -22.31 -7.03 0.87
C VAL A 105 -21.19 -6.44 0.01
N ALA A 106 -20.11 -7.17 -0.22
CA ALA A 106 -18.98 -6.71 -1.02
C ALA A 106 -19.38 -6.45 -2.48
N ASP A 107 -20.29 -7.25 -3.05
CA ASP A 107 -20.89 -7.00 -4.38
C ASP A 107 -21.69 -5.68 -4.41
N ARG A 108 -22.27 -5.26 -3.28
CA ARG A 108 -22.99 -3.97 -3.17
C ARG A 108 -22.06 -2.77 -3.03
N SER A 109 -20.75 -2.95 -2.80
CA SER A 109 -19.79 -1.84 -2.65
C SER A 109 -19.66 -0.93 -3.87
N GLY A 110 -20.19 -1.36 -5.03
CA GLY A 110 -20.12 -0.65 -6.30
C GLY A 110 -18.78 -0.81 -7.01
N VAL A 111 -17.81 -1.50 -6.40
CA VAL A 111 -16.46 -1.68 -6.94
C VAL A 111 -15.98 -3.14 -6.97
N GLY A 112 -16.84 -4.12 -6.62
CA GLY A 112 -16.47 -5.54 -6.66
C GLY A 112 -15.32 -5.91 -5.72
N HIS A 113 -15.39 -5.47 -4.46
CA HIS A 113 -14.38 -5.78 -3.44
C HIS A 113 -14.33 -7.29 -3.13
N PRO A 114 -13.15 -7.87 -2.82
CA PRO A 114 -13.07 -9.26 -2.36
C PRO A 114 -13.89 -9.51 -1.09
N ASP A 115 -14.33 -10.74 -0.86
CA ASP A 115 -15.21 -11.12 0.26
C ASP A 115 -14.52 -11.25 1.63
N ARG A 116 -13.38 -10.58 1.81
CA ARG A 116 -12.58 -10.51 3.05
C ARG A 116 -11.98 -9.11 3.21
N ASP A 117 -11.27 -8.85 4.31
CA ASP A 117 -10.46 -7.64 4.39
C ASP A 117 -9.25 -7.69 3.44
N THR A 118 -8.91 -6.54 2.84
CA THR A 118 -7.76 -6.37 1.95
C THR A 118 -7.03 -5.07 2.25
N TYR A 119 -6.00 -4.72 1.46
CA TYR A 119 -5.39 -3.39 1.53
C TYR A 119 -6.45 -2.29 1.40
N VAL A 120 -7.42 -2.48 0.50
CA VAL A 120 -8.47 -1.50 0.21
C VAL A 120 -9.36 -1.29 1.42
N SER A 121 -9.93 -2.34 2.02
CA SER A 121 -10.81 -2.15 3.16
C SER A 121 -10.06 -1.60 4.39
N TYR A 122 -8.84 -2.09 4.65
CA TYR A 122 -8.15 -1.81 5.92
C TYR A 122 -7.27 -0.55 5.89
N PHE A 123 -6.58 -0.25 4.79
CA PHE A 123 -5.71 0.91 4.66
C PHE A 123 -6.32 2.03 3.83
N HIS A 124 -7.12 1.72 2.81
CA HIS A 124 -7.76 2.73 1.98
C HIS A 124 -9.08 3.22 2.60
N TRP A 125 -10.10 2.39 2.75
CA TRP A 125 -11.44 2.84 3.18
C TRP A 125 -11.53 3.19 4.67
N ASN A 126 -10.80 2.48 5.53
CA ASN A 126 -10.93 2.61 6.97
C ASN A 126 -10.41 3.95 7.54
N PRO A 127 -9.18 4.41 7.25
CA PRO A 127 -8.68 5.65 7.80
C PRO A 127 -9.45 6.87 7.23
N PRO A 128 -9.40 8.03 7.92
CA PRO A 128 -10.04 9.25 7.42
C PRO A 128 -9.54 9.67 6.03
N THR A 129 -10.39 10.43 5.32
CA THR A 129 -10.04 11.04 4.03
C THR A 129 -8.78 11.87 4.15
N VAL A 130 -7.87 11.69 3.18
CA VAL A 130 -6.65 12.51 3.04
C VAL A 130 -6.76 13.36 1.78
N HIS A 131 -6.40 14.64 1.92
CA HIS A 131 -6.30 15.59 0.82
C HIS A 131 -4.83 15.96 0.61
N VAL A 132 -4.36 15.86 -0.63
CA VAL A 132 -3.04 16.32 -1.06
C VAL A 132 -3.24 17.55 -1.93
N ARG A 133 -2.58 18.66 -1.59
CA ARG A 133 -2.59 19.88 -2.39
C ARG A 133 -1.17 20.18 -2.86
N TRP A 134 -1.01 20.35 -4.16
CA TRP A 134 0.26 20.72 -4.77
C TRP A 134 -0.01 21.61 -5.98
N ASP A 135 0.62 22.77 -6.00
CA ASP A 135 0.57 23.71 -7.13
C ASP A 135 -0.86 24.02 -7.64
N GLY A 136 -1.78 24.30 -6.72
CA GLY A 136 -3.17 24.61 -7.04
C GLY A 136 -4.05 23.41 -7.39
N GLN A 137 -3.49 22.21 -7.59
CA GLN A 137 -4.24 20.97 -7.78
C GLN A 137 -4.50 20.26 -6.44
N GLU A 138 -5.63 19.57 -6.34
CA GLU A 138 -6.03 18.78 -5.17
C GLU A 138 -6.32 17.33 -5.58
N TRP A 139 -5.75 16.38 -4.84
CA TRP A 139 -6.07 14.96 -4.89
C TRP A 139 -6.72 14.55 -3.59
N THR A 140 -7.71 13.66 -3.68
CA THR A 140 -8.44 13.17 -2.51
C THR A 140 -8.46 11.65 -2.53
N VAL A 141 -8.01 11.05 -1.44
CA VAL A 141 -8.14 9.61 -1.21
C VAL A 141 -9.16 9.39 -0.10
N PRO A 142 -10.38 8.94 -0.44
CA PRO A 142 -11.51 8.96 0.49
C PRO A 142 -11.38 7.88 1.57
N GLY A 143 -11.83 8.22 2.78
CA GLY A 143 -12.28 7.25 3.77
C GLY A 143 -13.79 7.05 3.67
N VAL A 144 -14.30 5.85 3.97
CA VAL A 144 -15.73 5.56 3.84
C VAL A 144 -16.51 6.01 5.07
N PHE A 145 -15.83 6.20 6.19
CA PHE A 145 -16.41 6.68 7.45
C PHE A 145 -16.28 8.19 7.62
N GLY A 146 -17.34 8.83 8.10
CA GLY A 146 -17.41 10.29 8.28
C GLY A 146 -17.03 10.81 9.67
N ASP A 147 -16.59 9.94 10.58
CA ASP A 147 -16.35 10.28 11.99
C ASP A 147 -14.90 10.67 12.32
N GLY A 148 -14.03 10.74 11.30
CA GLY A 148 -12.64 11.16 11.47
C GLY A 148 -11.77 10.18 12.29
N ARG A 149 -12.23 8.94 12.51
CA ARG A 149 -11.51 7.92 13.28
C ARG A 149 -11.03 6.79 12.37
N ALA A 150 -9.95 6.11 12.77
CA ALA A 150 -9.54 4.85 12.18
C ALA A 150 -9.98 3.69 13.10
N ARG A 151 -10.59 2.66 12.52
CA ARG A 151 -10.93 1.42 13.23
C ARG A 151 -9.65 0.60 13.36
N THR A 152 -9.43 0.07 14.54
CA THR A 152 -8.22 -0.69 14.87
C THR A 152 -8.58 -2.00 15.52
N TYR A 153 -7.73 -3.01 15.36
CA TYR A 153 -7.87 -4.29 16.02
C TYR A 153 -7.63 -4.17 17.53
N THR A 154 -6.68 -3.33 17.93
CA THR A 154 -6.19 -3.31 19.32
C THR A 154 -6.63 -2.09 20.12
N GLY A 155 -7.13 -1.04 19.46
CA GLY A 155 -7.36 0.27 20.07
C GLY A 155 -6.06 1.03 20.41
N ASP A 156 -4.91 0.43 20.14
CA ASP A 156 -3.59 0.97 20.47
C ASP A 156 -3.27 2.18 19.57
N PRO A 157 -2.73 3.28 20.13
CA PRO A 157 -2.31 4.42 19.35
C PRO A 157 -1.32 4.08 18.22
N ARG A 158 -0.42 3.12 18.42
CA ARG A 158 0.59 2.73 17.42
C ARG A 158 -0.04 2.24 16.13
N GLU A 159 -1.14 1.50 16.23
CA GLU A 159 -1.89 1.01 15.08
C GLU A 159 -2.55 2.16 14.30
N ARG A 160 -3.10 3.16 15.02
CA ARG A 160 -3.68 4.36 14.38
C ARG A 160 -2.62 5.16 13.62
N GLU A 161 -1.44 5.33 14.20
CA GLU A 161 -0.32 6.02 13.55
C GLU A 161 0.12 5.29 12.27
N LEU A 162 0.15 3.95 12.29
CA LEU A 162 0.46 3.14 11.10
C LEU A 162 -0.58 3.36 10.00
N LEU A 163 -1.86 3.26 10.33
CA LEU A 163 -2.97 3.44 9.38
C LEU A 163 -2.94 4.85 8.75
N GLY A 164 -2.77 5.89 9.56
CA GLY A 164 -2.68 7.26 9.09
C GLY A 164 -1.45 7.50 8.20
N PHE A 165 -0.30 6.91 8.58
CA PHE A 165 0.92 6.97 7.77
C PHE A 165 0.73 6.31 6.40
N VAL A 166 0.21 5.07 6.36
CA VAL A 166 0.03 4.32 5.09
C VAL A 166 -0.96 5.05 4.18
N LYS A 167 -2.11 5.49 4.71
CA LYS A 167 -3.11 6.26 3.94
C LYS A 167 -2.54 7.56 3.37
N SER A 168 -1.72 8.27 4.17
CA SER A 168 -1.09 9.52 3.72
C SER A 168 -0.05 9.27 2.64
N ALA A 169 0.73 8.19 2.76
CA ALA A 169 1.70 7.79 1.75
C ALA A 169 0.97 7.42 0.44
N GLU A 170 -0.05 6.56 0.50
CA GLU A 170 -0.90 6.20 -0.64
C GLU A 170 -1.43 7.44 -1.36
N ALA A 171 -1.96 8.43 -0.64
CA ALA A 171 -2.51 9.64 -1.24
C ALA A 171 -1.48 10.50 -1.98
N VAL A 172 -0.26 10.60 -1.44
CA VAL A 172 0.83 11.32 -2.09
C VAL A 172 1.38 10.53 -3.28
N GLU A 173 1.44 9.20 -3.18
CA GLU A 173 1.84 8.33 -4.28
C GLU A 173 0.84 8.37 -5.44
N LEU A 174 -0.47 8.35 -5.16
CA LEU A 174 -1.52 8.57 -6.16
C LEU A 174 -1.30 9.90 -6.88
N ALA A 175 -1.13 10.99 -6.11
CA ALA A 175 -0.93 12.32 -6.70
C ALA A 175 0.31 12.37 -7.60
N ALA A 176 1.40 11.69 -7.21
CA ALA A 176 2.60 11.59 -8.02
C ALA A 176 2.34 10.80 -9.32
N ASN A 177 1.65 9.66 -9.23
CA ASN A 177 1.32 8.82 -10.38
C ASN A 177 0.37 9.51 -11.35
N ASP A 178 -0.67 10.20 -10.87
CA ASP A 178 -1.65 10.93 -11.68
C ASP A 178 -1.01 12.03 -12.54
N LEU A 179 0.13 12.59 -12.11
CA LEU A 179 0.87 13.57 -12.89
C LEU A 179 1.62 12.96 -14.07
N VAL A 180 2.12 11.73 -13.91
CA VAL A 180 3.08 11.11 -14.86
C VAL A 180 2.50 9.96 -15.69
N GLU A 181 1.48 9.26 -15.20
CA GLU A 181 0.80 8.19 -15.96
C GLU A 181 0.24 8.70 -17.29
N PRO A 182 -0.39 9.90 -17.39
CA PRO A 182 -0.86 10.43 -18.67
C PRO A 182 0.25 10.68 -19.71
N LEU A 183 1.52 10.76 -19.29
CA LEU A 183 2.66 10.92 -20.20
C LEU A 183 2.93 9.65 -21.03
N LEU A 184 2.35 8.51 -20.65
CA LEU A 184 2.53 7.24 -21.36
C LEU A 184 1.75 7.15 -22.68
N ASP A 185 0.67 7.94 -22.83
CA ASP A 185 -0.29 7.81 -23.93
C ASP A 185 -0.22 8.94 -24.98
N ASP A 186 0.90 9.69 -25.06
CA ASP A 186 1.12 10.87 -25.95
C ASP A 186 0.04 11.97 -25.85
N ALA A 187 -0.88 11.88 -24.88
CA ALA A 187 -2.01 12.78 -24.71
C ALA A 187 -1.62 14.14 -24.12
N VAL A 188 -0.44 14.22 -23.51
CA VAL A 188 0.05 15.42 -22.82
C VAL A 188 1.03 16.19 -23.72
N PRO A 189 0.85 17.52 -23.89
CA PRO A 189 1.78 18.36 -24.63
C PRO A 189 3.21 18.26 -24.08
N ALA A 190 4.19 18.14 -24.96
CA ALA A 190 5.60 18.00 -24.61
C ALA A 190 6.12 19.08 -23.63
N ALA A 191 5.59 20.30 -23.74
CA ALA A 191 5.95 21.41 -22.87
C ALA A 191 5.64 21.15 -21.38
N GLU A 192 4.65 20.30 -21.08
CA GLU A 192 4.24 19.97 -19.70
C GLU A 192 5.01 18.80 -19.09
N TRP A 193 5.71 17.98 -19.89
CA TRP A 193 6.33 16.73 -19.42
C TRP A 193 7.32 16.98 -18.28
N ARG A 194 8.18 17.98 -18.46
CA ARG A 194 9.20 18.35 -17.49
C ARG A 194 8.59 18.81 -16.16
N GLU A 195 7.57 19.66 -16.23
CA GLU A 195 6.88 20.21 -15.07
C GLU A 195 6.22 19.10 -14.25
N ARG A 196 5.46 18.22 -14.93
CA ARG A 196 4.78 17.06 -14.31
C ARG A 196 5.77 16.09 -13.65
N MET A 197 6.87 15.75 -14.33
CA MET A 197 7.90 14.86 -13.76
C MET A 197 8.59 15.50 -12.54
N THR A 198 8.86 16.81 -12.58
CA THR A 198 9.48 17.53 -11.47
C THR A 198 8.54 17.63 -10.27
N ALA A 199 7.26 17.91 -10.51
CA ALA A 199 6.22 17.92 -9.47
C ALA A 199 6.04 16.54 -8.84
N ALA A 200 5.99 15.47 -9.65
CA ALA A 200 5.94 14.09 -9.16
C ALA A 200 7.17 13.73 -8.31
N ALA A 201 8.38 14.16 -8.72
CA ALA A 201 9.58 13.98 -7.91
C ALA A 201 9.48 14.70 -6.55
N GLY A 202 8.92 15.91 -6.52
CA GLY A 202 8.63 16.66 -5.30
C GLY A 202 7.65 15.93 -4.36
N LEU A 203 6.61 15.31 -4.91
CA LEU A 203 5.64 14.50 -4.18
C LEU A 203 6.27 13.21 -3.63
N LEU A 204 7.08 12.49 -4.41
CA LEU A 204 7.82 11.32 -3.91
C LEU A 204 8.80 11.70 -2.78
N ASN A 205 9.41 12.88 -2.84
CA ASN A 205 10.19 13.39 -1.72
C ASN A 205 9.33 13.60 -0.45
N ALA A 206 8.07 14.03 -0.62
CA ALA A 206 7.12 14.13 0.49
C ALA A 206 6.80 12.76 1.11
N VAL A 207 6.66 11.70 0.31
CA VAL A 207 6.53 10.31 0.82
C VAL A 207 7.72 9.94 1.70
N HIS A 208 8.95 10.21 1.25
CA HIS A 208 10.15 9.98 2.07
C HIS A 208 10.11 10.76 3.40
N ARG A 209 9.60 12.01 3.41
CA ARG A 209 9.39 12.78 4.65
C ARG A 209 8.32 12.16 5.55
N LEU A 210 7.27 11.54 5.01
CA LEU A 210 6.27 10.80 5.79
C LEU A 210 6.90 9.60 6.51
N PHE A 211 7.74 8.80 5.83
CA PHE A 211 8.51 7.73 6.48
C PHE A 211 9.40 8.28 7.63
N ALA A 212 10.10 9.39 7.39
CA ALA A 212 10.93 10.03 8.40
C ALA A 212 10.10 10.62 9.57
N ALA A 213 8.88 11.08 9.32
CA ALA A 213 7.98 11.56 10.37
C ALA A 213 7.46 10.40 11.22
N PHE A 214 6.97 9.32 10.59
CA PHE A 214 6.48 8.12 11.27
C PHE A 214 7.54 7.49 12.19
N THR A 215 8.79 7.42 11.72
CA THR A 215 9.89 6.87 12.53
C THR A 215 10.28 7.76 13.71
N ARG A 216 9.91 9.05 13.70
CA ARG A 216 10.17 10.04 14.76
C ARG A 216 8.99 10.25 15.70
N THR A 217 7.90 9.50 15.54
CA THR A 217 6.73 9.56 16.43
C THR A 217 7.14 9.46 17.91
N PRO A 218 6.49 10.22 18.83
CA PRO A 218 6.75 10.17 20.27
C PRO A 218 6.68 8.75 20.84
N ALA A 219 7.44 8.47 21.90
CA ALA A 219 7.64 7.13 22.42
C ALA A 219 6.32 6.41 22.78
N GLU A 220 5.33 7.14 23.28
CA GLU A 220 4.02 6.63 23.72
C GLU A 220 3.16 6.10 22.56
N ARG A 221 3.44 6.56 21.33
CA ARG A 221 2.71 6.20 20.11
C ARG A 221 3.61 5.58 19.04
N ARG A 222 4.88 5.36 19.36
CA ARG A 222 5.88 4.87 18.42
C ARG A 222 5.67 3.39 18.15
N MET A 223 5.56 3.03 16.87
CA MET A 223 5.55 1.64 16.45
C MET A 223 6.86 0.94 16.86
N SER A 224 6.75 -0.20 17.54
CA SER A 224 7.88 -1.07 17.84
C SER A 224 7.85 -2.31 16.93
N PRO A 225 9.01 -2.91 16.59
CA PRO A 225 9.07 -4.17 15.85
C PRO A 225 8.26 -5.30 16.49
N GLU A 226 8.25 -5.38 17.82
CA GLU A 226 7.51 -6.40 18.59
C GLU A 226 6.01 -6.20 18.45
N PHE A 227 5.50 -4.98 18.69
CA PHE A 227 4.07 -4.72 18.51
C PHE A 227 3.63 -4.93 17.06
N PHE A 228 4.45 -4.48 16.10
CA PHE A 228 4.17 -4.70 14.68
C PHE A 228 4.10 -6.20 14.37
N THR A 229 5.12 -6.98 14.73
CA THR A 229 5.24 -8.39 14.33
C THR A 229 4.31 -9.30 15.11
N ASP A 230 4.26 -9.15 16.43
CA ASP A 230 3.65 -10.12 17.34
C ASP A 230 2.18 -9.79 17.64
N THR A 231 1.81 -8.52 17.56
CA THR A 231 0.44 -8.08 17.84
C THR A 231 -0.31 -7.77 16.56
N TRP A 232 0.04 -6.66 15.90
CA TRP A 232 -0.73 -6.11 14.79
C TRP A 232 -0.70 -7.01 13.56
N ARG A 233 0.49 -7.44 13.11
CA ARG A 233 0.66 -8.20 11.87
C ARG A 233 -0.04 -9.56 11.91
N GLN A 234 -0.25 -10.14 13.09
CA GLN A 234 -0.98 -11.40 13.25
C GLN A 234 -2.49 -11.27 12.89
N PHE A 235 -3.03 -10.05 12.81
CA PHE A 235 -4.37 -9.80 12.23
C PHE A 235 -4.37 -9.78 10.69
N THR A 236 -3.21 -9.66 10.04
CA THR A 236 -3.09 -9.71 8.56
C THR A 236 -2.94 -11.15 8.07
N ASN A 237 -3.89 -12.00 8.44
CA ASN A 237 -3.84 -13.44 8.24
C ASN A 237 -4.67 -13.94 7.05
N HIS A 238 -4.26 -15.09 6.52
CA HIS A 238 -5.06 -15.81 5.53
C HIS A 238 -6.29 -16.41 6.19
N TRP A 239 -7.46 -16.22 5.59
CA TRP A 239 -8.67 -16.93 5.98
C TRP A 239 -8.73 -18.28 5.26
N GLU A 240 -8.34 -18.29 3.98
CA GLU A 240 -8.35 -19.49 3.14
C GLU A 240 -7.07 -19.57 2.29
N PRO A 241 -6.62 -20.78 1.90
CA PRO A 241 -5.49 -20.92 0.98
C PRO A 241 -5.72 -20.15 -0.32
N GLY A 242 -4.76 -19.29 -0.68
CA GLY A 242 -4.78 -18.51 -1.94
C GLY A 242 -5.45 -17.15 -1.85
N ASP A 243 -6.02 -16.78 -0.69
CA ASP A 243 -6.45 -15.42 -0.44
C ASP A 243 -5.26 -14.48 -0.12
N TYR A 244 -5.54 -13.17 -0.04
CA TYR A 244 -4.51 -12.18 0.25
C TYR A 244 -4.99 -11.20 1.34
N PRO A 245 -4.34 -11.17 2.51
CA PRO A 245 -4.69 -10.25 3.59
C PRO A 245 -4.28 -8.81 3.31
N PRO A 246 -4.74 -7.85 4.15
CA PRO A 246 -4.25 -6.48 4.09
C PRO A 246 -2.72 -6.43 4.18
N SER A 247 -2.09 -5.86 3.14
CA SER A 247 -0.63 -5.75 3.07
C SER A 247 -0.22 -4.58 2.19
N GLY A 248 0.80 -3.83 2.62
CA GLY A 248 1.39 -2.76 1.78
C GLY A 248 2.02 -3.28 0.48
N ALA A 249 2.27 -4.59 0.35
CA ALA A 249 2.64 -5.20 -0.92
C ALA A 249 1.51 -5.15 -1.97
N ALA A 250 0.26 -4.99 -1.52
CA ALA A 250 -0.92 -4.83 -2.36
C ALA A 250 -1.36 -3.35 -2.50
N ASP A 251 -0.45 -2.40 -2.24
CA ASP A 251 -0.64 -1.00 -2.61
C ASP A 251 -0.53 -0.85 -4.14
N THR A 252 -1.64 -0.48 -4.78
CA THR A 252 -1.69 -0.33 -6.23
C THR A 252 -0.83 0.83 -6.73
N GLU A 253 -0.63 1.89 -5.95
CA GLU A 253 0.14 3.06 -6.39
C GLU A 253 1.64 2.77 -6.43
N PHE A 254 2.12 1.98 -5.48
CA PHE A 254 3.51 1.52 -5.48
C PHE A 254 3.81 0.66 -6.72
N ILE A 255 2.91 -0.27 -7.06
CA ILE A 255 3.06 -1.16 -8.23
C ILE A 255 2.91 -0.37 -9.53
N ALA A 256 1.91 0.51 -9.62
CA ALA A 256 1.71 1.35 -10.80
C ALA A 256 2.96 2.18 -11.11
N ARG A 257 3.58 2.77 -10.08
CA ARG A 257 4.81 3.54 -10.22
C ARG A 257 5.98 2.72 -10.77
N ASP A 258 6.15 1.49 -10.29
CA ASP A 258 7.18 0.59 -10.81
C ASP A 258 6.96 0.29 -12.31
N LEU A 259 5.71 0.11 -12.74
CA LEU A 259 5.38 -0.13 -14.15
C LEU A 259 5.57 1.14 -15.01
N ILE A 260 5.11 2.30 -14.53
CA ILE A 260 5.31 3.60 -15.19
C ILE A 260 6.80 3.88 -15.41
N LEU A 261 7.63 3.59 -14.41
CA LEU A 261 9.07 3.85 -14.43
C LEU A 261 9.91 2.69 -14.97
N GLY A 262 9.29 1.61 -15.44
CA GLY A 262 9.97 0.53 -16.15
C GLY A 262 10.85 -0.35 -15.27
N LEU A 263 10.34 -0.83 -14.14
CA LEU A 263 11.08 -1.77 -13.30
C LEU A 263 11.32 -3.10 -14.02
N ASP A 264 12.59 -3.36 -14.34
CA ASP A 264 13.02 -4.61 -14.95
C ASP A 264 13.57 -5.59 -13.91
N VAL A 265 12.71 -6.51 -13.46
CA VAL A 265 13.07 -7.62 -12.56
C VAL A 265 12.45 -8.91 -13.08
N PRO A 266 13.22 -10.01 -13.19
CA PRO A 266 12.67 -11.31 -13.53
C PRO A 266 11.47 -11.67 -12.66
N ASP A 267 10.42 -12.20 -13.28
CA ASP A 267 9.16 -12.61 -12.63
C ASP A 267 8.38 -11.50 -11.91
N TYR A 268 8.75 -10.21 -12.03
CA TYR A 268 8.01 -9.13 -11.37
C TYR A 268 6.55 -9.07 -11.84
N LEU A 269 6.30 -9.19 -13.14
CA LEU A 269 4.94 -9.21 -13.69
C LEU A 269 4.14 -10.43 -13.21
N SER A 270 4.79 -11.58 -13.03
CA SER A 270 4.18 -12.77 -12.44
C SER A 270 3.85 -12.54 -10.97
N TYR A 271 4.75 -11.89 -10.22
CA TYR A 271 4.51 -11.46 -8.84
C TYR A 271 3.27 -10.54 -8.74
N VAL A 272 3.17 -9.52 -9.60
CA VAL A 272 2.02 -8.59 -9.63
C VAL A 272 0.71 -9.32 -9.91
N ARG A 273 0.68 -10.25 -10.88
CA ARG A 273 -0.52 -11.04 -11.19
C ARG A 273 -0.99 -11.91 -10.03
N ARG A 274 -0.06 -12.44 -9.22
CA ARG A 274 -0.44 -13.21 -8.02
C ARG A 274 -1.21 -12.37 -7.01
N LEU A 275 -0.97 -11.06 -6.95
CA LEU A 275 -1.68 -10.16 -6.02
C LEU A 275 -3.10 -9.78 -6.48
N PHE A 276 -3.50 -10.13 -7.70
CA PHE A 276 -4.80 -9.74 -8.27
C PHE A 276 -6.03 -10.12 -7.42
N PRO A 277 -6.06 -11.23 -6.66
CA PRO A 277 -7.19 -11.50 -5.76
C PRO A 277 -7.36 -10.44 -4.65
N ALA A 278 -6.33 -9.65 -4.33
CA ALA A 278 -6.38 -8.57 -3.33
C ALA A 278 -6.91 -7.24 -3.89
N PHE A 279 -6.96 -7.08 -5.21
CA PHE A 279 -7.23 -5.81 -5.87
C PHE A 279 -8.69 -5.66 -6.31
N LEU A 280 -9.16 -4.40 -6.33
CA LEU A 280 -10.40 -4.05 -7.02
C LEU A 280 -10.26 -4.31 -8.54
N PRO A 281 -11.35 -4.62 -9.26
CA PRO A 281 -11.38 -4.76 -10.71
C PRO A 281 -10.71 -3.61 -11.46
N ASP A 282 -11.01 -2.35 -11.10
CA ASP A 282 -10.44 -1.18 -11.78
C ASP A 282 -8.94 -1.07 -11.58
N GLY A 283 -8.47 -1.35 -10.35
CA GLY A 283 -7.04 -1.42 -10.03
C GLY A 283 -6.34 -2.51 -10.84
N ARG A 284 -6.94 -3.71 -10.96
CA ARG A 284 -6.41 -4.78 -11.82
C ARG A 284 -6.32 -4.35 -13.27
N GLN A 285 -7.37 -3.72 -13.79
CA GLN A 285 -7.40 -3.30 -15.19
C GLN A 285 -6.38 -2.20 -15.48
N ARG A 286 -6.20 -1.24 -14.55
CA ARG A 286 -5.14 -0.24 -14.63
C ARG A 286 -3.76 -0.90 -14.67
N LEU A 287 -3.46 -1.81 -13.76
CA LEU A 287 -2.17 -2.52 -13.74
C LEU A 287 -1.95 -3.32 -15.03
N ILE A 288 -2.96 -4.03 -15.55
CA ILE A 288 -2.86 -4.76 -16.83
C ILE A 288 -2.48 -3.84 -17.99
N ARG A 289 -3.05 -2.63 -18.06
CA ARG A 289 -2.67 -1.64 -19.09
C ARG A 289 -1.22 -1.21 -18.93
N LEU A 290 -0.81 -0.86 -17.71
CA LEU A 290 0.56 -0.42 -17.42
C LEU A 290 1.60 -1.52 -17.69
N MET A 291 1.26 -2.79 -17.46
CA MET A 291 2.13 -3.93 -17.80
C MET A 291 2.39 -4.08 -19.30
N GLY A 292 1.53 -3.50 -20.16
CA GLY A 292 1.68 -3.50 -21.61
C GLY A 292 2.17 -2.17 -22.18
N ALA A 293 2.37 -1.14 -21.35
CA ALA A 293 2.77 0.19 -21.79
C ALA A 293 4.29 0.28 -22.01
N THR A 294 4.73 1.24 -22.84
CA THR A 294 6.14 1.61 -22.90
C THR A 294 6.49 2.47 -21.68
N PRO A 295 7.51 2.14 -20.88
CA PRO A 295 7.85 2.92 -19.70
C PRO A 295 8.21 4.38 -20.01
N LEU A 296 7.91 5.28 -19.07
CA LEU A 296 8.15 6.72 -19.22
C LEU A 296 9.62 7.06 -19.57
N PRO A 297 10.65 6.44 -18.95
CA PRO A 297 12.02 6.79 -19.29
C PRO A 297 12.39 6.47 -20.75
N GLU A 298 11.89 5.36 -21.28
CA GLU A 298 12.09 4.97 -22.69
C GLU A 298 11.46 5.99 -23.64
N LEU A 299 10.24 6.47 -23.31
CA LEU A 299 9.57 7.51 -24.07
C LEU A 299 10.35 8.83 -24.06
N VAL A 300 10.86 9.23 -22.89
CA VAL A 300 11.68 10.44 -22.74
C VAL A 300 12.97 10.36 -23.56
N LEU A 301 13.68 9.23 -23.51
CA LEU A 301 14.91 9.03 -24.26
C LEU A 301 14.68 9.00 -25.77
N LYS A 302 13.66 8.29 -26.22
CA LYS A 302 13.24 8.25 -27.62
C LYS A 302 12.92 9.65 -28.14
N ARG A 303 12.21 10.46 -27.35
CA ARG A 303 11.84 11.84 -27.71
C ARG A 303 13.06 12.76 -27.80
N ALA A 304 14.03 12.60 -26.90
CA ALA A 304 15.28 13.35 -26.93
C ALA A 304 16.25 12.85 -28.02
N GLY A 305 15.94 11.76 -28.72
CA GLY A 305 16.84 11.17 -29.72
C GLY A 305 18.11 10.56 -29.10
N VAL A 306 18.05 10.17 -27.83
CA VAL A 306 19.18 9.68 -27.05
C VAL A 306 19.13 8.16 -26.95
N SER A 307 20.23 7.49 -27.32
CA SER A 307 20.36 6.04 -27.17
C SER A 307 20.95 5.65 -25.81
N HIS A 308 20.65 4.44 -25.34
CA HIS A 308 21.19 3.91 -24.08
C HIS A 308 22.72 3.82 -24.10
N ASP A 309 23.28 3.39 -25.23
CA ASP A 309 24.73 3.26 -25.40
C ASP A 309 25.43 4.62 -25.34
N ALA A 310 24.82 5.67 -25.90
CA ALA A 310 25.34 7.02 -25.82
C ALA A 310 25.39 7.54 -24.37
N LEU A 311 24.34 7.28 -23.57
CA LEU A 311 24.33 7.64 -22.15
C LEU A 311 25.38 6.88 -21.33
N ALA A 312 25.53 5.59 -21.60
CA ALA A 312 26.48 4.75 -20.87
C ALA A 312 27.94 5.15 -21.13
N ALA A 313 28.25 5.67 -22.33
CA ALA A 313 29.59 6.09 -22.71
C ALA A 313 29.90 7.57 -22.38
N ALA A 314 28.89 8.38 -22.06
CA ALA A 314 29.04 9.81 -21.87
C ALA A 314 29.79 10.17 -20.56
N SER A 315 30.68 11.14 -20.66
CA SER A 315 31.34 11.78 -19.53
C SER A 315 30.37 12.68 -18.73
N PRO A 316 30.70 13.06 -17.49
CA PRO A 316 29.86 13.96 -16.68
C PRO A 316 29.54 15.31 -17.36
N ASP A 317 30.47 15.85 -18.14
CA ASP A 317 30.28 17.11 -18.86
C ASP A 317 29.33 16.94 -20.06
N GLU A 318 29.46 15.83 -20.81
CA GLU A 318 28.55 15.49 -21.91
C GLU A 318 27.14 15.21 -21.41
N LEU A 319 27.00 14.51 -20.28
CA LEU A 319 25.71 14.29 -19.61
C LEU A 319 25.09 15.63 -19.18
N THR A 320 25.89 16.53 -18.60
CA THR A 320 25.41 17.86 -18.19
C THR A 320 24.96 18.69 -19.40
N ALA A 321 25.72 18.67 -20.50
CA ALA A 321 25.35 19.31 -21.75
C ALA A 321 24.05 18.72 -22.33
N LEU A 322 23.91 17.39 -22.30
CA LEU A 322 22.70 16.69 -22.72
C LEU A 322 21.49 17.10 -21.88
N ALA A 323 21.62 17.15 -20.55
CA ALA A 323 20.57 17.62 -19.66
C ALA A 323 20.15 19.07 -19.98
N ARG A 324 21.10 19.95 -20.31
CA ARG A 324 20.81 21.34 -20.70
C ARG A 324 20.02 21.41 -22.01
N ALA A 325 20.37 20.57 -22.99
CA ALA A 325 19.68 20.48 -24.26
C ALA A 325 18.28 19.83 -24.12
N HIS A 326 18.14 18.86 -23.21
CA HIS A 326 16.92 18.10 -22.96
C HIS A 326 16.58 18.07 -21.46
N PRO A 327 16.05 19.18 -20.89
CA PRO A 327 15.73 19.26 -19.46
C PRO A 327 14.75 18.20 -18.95
N GLU A 328 13.89 17.67 -19.82
CA GLU A 328 12.98 16.55 -19.54
C GLU A 328 13.71 15.26 -19.17
N VAL A 329 14.90 15.01 -19.74
CA VAL A 329 15.75 13.86 -19.40
C VAL A 329 16.24 13.98 -17.95
N ALA A 330 16.68 15.18 -17.56
CA ALA A 330 17.08 15.47 -16.18
C ALA A 330 15.90 15.33 -15.21
N ALA A 331 14.71 15.84 -15.57
CA ALA A 331 13.50 15.70 -14.76
C ALA A 331 13.10 14.23 -14.56
N CYS A 332 13.18 13.41 -15.63
CA CYS A 332 12.90 11.97 -15.55
C CYS A 332 13.88 11.25 -14.63
N TYR A 333 15.18 11.55 -14.72
CA TYR A 333 16.18 11.02 -13.79
C TYR A 333 15.90 11.43 -12.34
N LEU A 334 15.54 12.68 -12.07
CA LEU A 334 15.22 13.14 -10.71
C LEU A 334 14.02 12.40 -10.12
N LEU A 335 12.99 12.13 -10.93
CA LEU A 335 11.84 11.31 -10.57
C LEU A 335 12.26 9.88 -10.21
N LEU A 336 13.06 9.22 -11.06
CA LEU A 336 13.63 7.89 -10.80
C LEU A 336 14.45 7.87 -9.50
N ALA A 337 15.29 8.88 -9.29
CA ALA A 337 16.12 8.98 -8.10
C ALA A 337 15.28 9.13 -6.81
N GLU A 338 14.17 9.87 -6.86
CA GLU A 338 13.23 9.94 -5.72
C GLU A 338 12.46 8.63 -5.53
N ASN A 339 12.07 7.93 -6.60
CA ASN A 339 11.48 6.58 -6.48
C ASN A 339 12.45 5.59 -5.79
N VAL A 340 13.74 5.61 -6.15
CA VAL A 340 14.78 4.81 -5.48
C VAL A 340 14.85 5.13 -3.97
N ARG A 341 14.72 6.41 -3.60
CA ARG A 341 14.74 6.83 -2.18
C ARG A 341 13.51 6.34 -1.43
N VAL A 342 12.32 6.45 -2.03
CA VAL A 342 11.08 5.90 -1.45
C VAL A 342 11.18 4.39 -1.28
N ALA A 343 11.61 3.66 -2.31
CA ALA A 343 11.81 2.21 -2.24
C ALA A 343 12.84 1.81 -1.18
N THR A 344 13.91 2.61 -1.01
CA THR A 344 14.91 2.39 0.05
C THR A 344 14.31 2.60 1.45
N ALA A 345 13.50 3.66 1.63
CA ALA A 345 12.81 3.91 2.89
C ALA A 345 11.83 2.77 3.22
N HIS A 346 11.07 2.27 2.23
CA HIS A 346 10.16 1.14 2.39
C HIS A 346 10.91 -0.16 2.74
N LEU A 347 12.03 -0.46 2.07
CA LEU A 347 12.87 -1.61 2.41
C LEU A 347 13.41 -1.52 3.85
N ASN A 348 13.90 -0.35 4.26
CA ASN A 348 14.39 -0.15 5.62
C ASN A 348 13.27 -0.27 6.66
N PHE A 349 12.06 0.19 6.33
CA PHE A 349 10.87 -0.03 7.15
C PHE A 349 10.58 -1.54 7.28
N ALA A 350 10.53 -2.27 6.17
CA ALA A 350 10.26 -3.71 6.17
C ALA A 350 11.35 -4.50 6.93
N ARG A 351 12.62 -4.14 6.76
CA ARG A 351 13.72 -4.69 7.57
C ARG A 351 13.47 -4.51 9.05
N ARG A 352 13.26 -3.27 9.48
CA ARG A 352 13.07 -2.95 10.89
C ARG A 352 11.88 -3.67 11.51
N PHE A 353 10.74 -3.69 10.82
CA PHE A 353 9.47 -4.13 11.40
C PHE A 353 9.08 -5.57 11.07
N VAL A 354 9.64 -6.18 10.03
CA VAL A 354 9.32 -7.56 9.61
C VAL A 354 10.51 -8.49 9.81
N PHE A 355 11.70 -8.12 9.31
CA PHE A 355 12.79 -9.09 9.13
C PHE A 355 13.85 -9.07 10.26
N ASP A 356 14.26 -7.91 10.76
CA ASP A 356 15.35 -7.76 11.75
C ASP A 356 15.04 -8.49 13.05
N LEU A 357 13.87 -8.23 13.62
CA LEU A 357 13.42 -8.88 14.86
C LEU A 357 13.39 -10.41 14.70
N ARG A 358 12.92 -10.91 13.54
CA ARG A 358 12.90 -12.34 13.24
C ARG A 358 14.30 -12.91 13.13
N ARG A 359 15.22 -12.25 12.42
CA ARG A 359 16.62 -12.70 12.32
C ARG A 359 17.27 -12.83 13.70
N THR A 360 17.08 -11.82 14.56
CA THR A 360 17.56 -11.87 15.94
C THR A 360 16.96 -13.07 16.68
N ARG A 361 15.65 -13.31 16.57
CA ARG A 361 14.98 -14.45 17.22
C ARG A 361 15.43 -15.81 16.69
N ASP A 362 15.64 -15.95 15.38
CA ASP A 362 16.15 -17.19 14.76
C ASP A 362 17.56 -17.52 15.27
N ALA A 363 18.43 -16.51 15.42
CA ALA A 363 19.77 -16.70 15.98
C ALA A 363 19.74 -17.20 17.44
N HIS A 364 18.66 -16.93 18.17
CA HIS A 364 18.44 -17.41 19.54
C HIS A 364 17.56 -18.67 19.62
N GLY A 365 17.24 -19.30 18.48
CA GLY A 365 16.42 -20.52 18.43
C GLY A 365 14.96 -20.32 18.87
N ALA A 366 14.45 -19.08 18.88
CA ALA A 366 13.07 -18.83 19.25
C ALA A 366 12.10 -19.35 18.17
N PRO A 367 10.93 -19.89 18.53
CA PRO A 367 9.93 -20.36 17.56
C PRO A 367 9.40 -19.21 16.69
N ASP A 368 8.77 -19.56 15.56
CA ASP A 368 8.03 -18.60 14.74
C ASP A 368 6.70 -18.22 15.40
N THR A 369 6.08 -17.15 14.92
CA THR A 369 4.73 -16.77 15.29
C THR A 369 3.71 -17.73 14.69
N VAL A 370 2.66 -18.06 15.47
CA VAL A 370 1.72 -19.16 15.15
C VAL A 370 0.76 -18.81 14.00
N VAL A 371 0.27 -17.56 13.95
CA VAL A 371 -0.78 -17.16 13.00
C VAL A 371 -0.18 -16.77 11.64
N MET A 372 0.80 -15.87 11.65
CA MET A 372 1.47 -15.39 10.44
C MET A 372 2.96 -15.49 10.62
N SER A 373 3.64 -16.28 9.78
CA SER A 373 5.10 -16.41 9.85
C SER A 373 5.78 -15.05 9.77
N SER A 374 6.73 -14.81 10.67
CA SER A 374 7.54 -13.59 10.71
C SER A 374 8.77 -13.64 9.79
N ARG A 375 8.94 -14.72 8.99
CA ARG A 375 10.08 -14.90 8.07
C ARG A 375 9.83 -14.37 6.66
N ILE A 376 8.58 -14.18 6.29
CA ILE A 376 8.15 -13.66 4.97
C ILE A 376 7.10 -12.59 5.18
N GLY A 377 6.91 -11.67 4.24
CA GLY A 377 5.80 -10.72 4.27
C GLY A 377 4.44 -11.42 4.16
N SER A 378 3.35 -10.73 4.51
CA SER A 378 2.00 -11.33 4.54
C SER A 378 1.49 -11.82 3.18
N THR A 379 2.14 -11.44 2.08
CA THR A 379 1.86 -11.92 0.71
C THR A 379 2.87 -12.98 0.23
N GLY A 380 3.72 -13.47 1.13
CA GLY A 380 4.82 -14.39 0.80
C GLY A 380 6.08 -13.73 0.24
N ILE A 381 6.14 -12.40 0.18
CA ILE A 381 7.33 -11.68 -0.28
C ILE A 381 8.52 -11.89 0.66
N ARG A 382 9.67 -12.24 0.11
CA ARG A 382 10.94 -12.40 0.85
C ARG A 382 11.72 -11.09 0.86
N GLU A 383 12.51 -10.87 1.91
CA GLU A 383 13.42 -9.71 1.99
C GLU A 383 14.36 -9.65 0.78
N SER A 384 14.92 -10.79 0.34
CA SER A 384 15.81 -10.85 -0.81
C SER A 384 15.15 -10.33 -2.09
N PHE A 385 13.86 -10.61 -2.28
CA PHE A 385 13.12 -10.09 -3.42
C PHE A 385 12.92 -8.57 -3.29
N MET A 386 12.64 -8.05 -2.09
CA MET A 386 12.57 -6.60 -1.89
C MET A 386 13.92 -5.90 -2.18
N ASP A 387 15.03 -6.53 -1.81
CA ASP A 387 16.38 -6.09 -2.17
C ASP A 387 16.60 -6.09 -3.68
N GLU A 388 16.21 -7.16 -4.38
CA GLU A 388 16.27 -7.26 -5.85
C GLU A 388 15.48 -6.13 -6.51
N LEU A 389 14.24 -5.88 -6.08
CA LEU A 389 13.41 -4.78 -6.57
C LEU A 389 14.09 -3.42 -6.34
N LYS A 390 14.62 -3.17 -5.13
CA LYS A 390 15.31 -1.91 -4.82
C LYS A 390 16.59 -1.74 -5.65
N ASN A 391 17.32 -2.81 -5.91
CA ASN A 391 18.54 -2.77 -6.72
C ASN A 391 18.23 -2.62 -8.22
N ALA A 392 17.13 -3.19 -8.70
CA ALA A 392 16.69 -2.99 -10.08
C ALA A 392 16.26 -1.56 -10.39
N ARG A 393 15.63 -0.86 -9.44
CA ARG A 393 15.36 0.60 -9.58
C ARG A 393 16.62 1.44 -9.77
N ARG A 394 17.81 0.91 -9.47
CA ARG A 394 19.12 1.53 -9.71
C ARG A 394 19.82 1.06 -10.98
N ARG A 395 19.19 0.17 -11.75
CA ARG A 395 19.72 -0.39 -13.00
C ARG A 395 18.89 0.14 -14.16
N HIS A 396 19.00 1.45 -14.40
CA HIS A 396 18.25 2.14 -15.44
C HIS A 396 19.23 2.96 -16.31
N PRO A 397 19.06 3.08 -17.64
CA PRO A 397 19.98 3.85 -18.48
C PRO A 397 20.25 5.29 -17.98
N LEU A 398 19.22 5.96 -17.47
CA LEU A 398 19.32 7.29 -16.86
C LEU A 398 20.17 7.37 -15.57
N THR A 399 20.60 6.26 -14.94
CA THR A 399 21.50 6.33 -13.78
C THR A 399 22.90 6.82 -14.14
N ALA A 400 23.25 6.95 -15.43
CA ALA A 400 24.46 7.65 -15.85
C ALA A 400 24.55 9.07 -15.23
N PHE A 401 23.40 9.74 -15.03
CA PHE A 401 23.29 11.05 -14.39
C PHE A 401 23.61 11.07 -12.89
N GLU A 402 23.85 9.92 -12.23
CA GLU A 402 24.40 9.88 -10.86
C GLU A 402 25.80 10.50 -10.80
N GLN A 403 26.52 10.57 -11.92
CA GLN A 403 27.82 11.22 -12.05
C GLN A 403 27.73 12.76 -12.03
N CYS A 404 26.55 13.31 -12.32
CA CYS A 404 26.32 14.75 -12.36
C CYS A 404 25.93 15.28 -10.98
N ARG A 405 26.18 16.57 -10.74
CA ARG A 405 25.79 17.21 -9.47
C ARG A 405 24.28 17.39 -9.41
N ARG A 406 23.64 16.78 -8.40
CA ARG A 406 22.19 16.87 -8.22
C ARG A 406 21.63 18.30 -8.18
N PRO A 407 22.22 19.28 -7.48
CA PRO A 407 21.72 20.66 -7.49
C PRO A 407 21.73 21.30 -8.88
N GLU A 408 22.70 20.94 -9.72
CA GLU A 408 22.77 21.41 -11.10
C GLU A 408 21.67 20.80 -11.94
N LEU A 409 21.45 19.48 -11.86
CA LEU A 409 20.35 18.81 -12.56
C LEU A 409 18.98 19.34 -12.14
N THR A 410 18.77 19.62 -10.84
CA THR A 410 17.55 20.27 -10.36
C THR A 410 17.35 21.64 -10.98
N THR A 411 18.43 22.43 -11.09
CA THR A 411 18.37 23.76 -11.73
C THR A 411 18.02 23.63 -13.21
N ILE A 412 18.65 22.70 -13.92
CA ILE A 412 18.39 22.44 -15.34
C ILE A 412 16.95 21.98 -15.58
N ALA A 413 16.46 21.02 -14.80
CA ALA A 413 15.08 20.52 -14.89
C ALA A 413 14.03 21.60 -14.56
N ALA A 414 14.40 22.64 -13.82
CA ALA A 414 13.56 23.79 -13.51
C ALA A 414 13.78 25.00 -14.45
N ALA A 415 14.83 25.01 -15.27
CA ALA A 415 15.15 26.11 -16.17
C ALA A 415 14.22 26.10 -17.39
N ALA A 416 13.42 27.15 -17.60
CA ALA A 416 12.68 27.33 -18.85
C ALA A 416 13.66 27.28 -20.06
N PRO A 417 13.28 26.70 -21.21
CA PRO A 417 14.13 26.79 -22.39
C PRO A 417 14.23 28.26 -22.78
N HIS A 418 15.45 28.81 -22.76
CA HIS A 418 15.72 30.05 -23.47
C HIS A 418 15.68 29.74 -24.97
N PRO A 419 14.85 30.41 -25.77
CA PRO A 419 15.06 30.37 -27.20
C PRO A 419 16.39 31.08 -27.51
N ASP A 420 17.22 30.44 -28.32
CA ASP A 420 18.33 31.10 -28.98
C ASP A 420 17.78 32.26 -29.80
N LEU A 421 18.16 33.47 -29.42
CA LEU A 421 18.05 34.61 -30.32
C LEU A 421 19.24 34.51 -31.28
N THR A 422 19.02 33.90 -32.43
CA THR A 422 19.85 34.17 -33.60
C THR A 422 19.61 35.63 -34.02
N ASP A 423 20.70 36.36 -34.25
CA ASP A 423 20.80 37.81 -34.52
C ASP A 423 19.61 38.46 -35.27
#